data_AF-A0A3M1S4J8-F1
#
_entry.id   AF-A0A3M1S4J8-F1
#
_cell.length_a   1.000
_cell.length_b   1.000
_cell.length_c   1.000
_cell.angle_alpha   90.00
_cell.angle_beta   90.00
_cell.angle_gamma   90.00
#
_symmetry.space_group_name_H-M   'P 1'
#
loop_
_entity.id
_entity.type
_entity.pdbx_description
1 polymer ?
#
loop_
_entity_poly.entity_id
_entity_poly.type
_entity_poly.pdbx_seq_one_letter_code
_entity_poly.pdbx_strand_id
1 'polypeptide(L)'
;MLELKDVLTAIRGHDTEARRKAKDRLDQLTMPHWALGRLMDLALELAGITGDPAWKPARKAIAVLAADHGVAEEGVSKYPQEVTRQMVANICTGGAGINALAGQAGCDVRVIDVGVASDTSPFEATGRLWRMLIASGTRNMTKGPAMTRDQAVASVERGIESARRLIEEEGVDVLGVGEMGIANTTASSAVISALTGKAPAETVGPGTGLSAEQVRHKVAVVRRALEVNRPDANDPLDVLAKVGGFEIGGIAGVVLGAAYY
;
A
#
# COMPACT_ATOMS: atom_id res chain seq x y z
N MET A 1 -16.09 -12.35 -4.49
CA MET A 1 -14.81 -11.63 -4.62
C MET A 1 -14.33 -11.84 -6.04
N LEU A 2 -13.84 -10.80 -6.70
CA LEU A 2 -13.13 -10.98 -7.96
C LEU A 2 -11.82 -11.71 -7.68
N GLU A 3 -11.51 -12.72 -8.47
CA GLU A 3 -10.21 -13.40 -8.42
C GLU A 3 -9.15 -12.46 -9.00
N LEU A 4 -7.94 -12.48 -8.43
CA LEU A 4 -6.83 -11.64 -8.90
C LEU A 4 -6.62 -11.71 -10.42
N LYS A 5 -6.73 -12.91 -11.00
CA LYS A 5 -6.53 -13.14 -12.43
C LYS A 5 -7.53 -12.35 -13.29
N ASP A 6 -8.80 -12.31 -12.88
CA ASP A 6 -9.84 -11.63 -13.65
C ASP A 6 -9.59 -10.12 -13.69
N VAL A 7 -9.24 -9.54 -12.54
CA VAL A 7 -8.86 -8.12 -12.42
C VAL A 7 -7.69 -7.79 -13.33
N LEU A 8 -6.61 -8.59 -13.28
CA LEU A 8 -5.42 -8.35 -14.09
C LEU A 8 -5.70 -8.35 -15.59
N THR A 9 -6.60 -9.21 -16.08
CA THR A 9 -6.95 -9.27 -17.50
C THR A 9 -7.86 -8.13 -17.98
N ALA A 10 -8.53 -7.46 -17.05
CA ALA A 10 -9.54 -6.46 -17.36
C ALA A 10 -9.06 -5.01 -17.18
N ILE A 11 -7.92 -4.78 -16.50
CA ILE A 11 -7.28 -3.46 -16.41
C ILE A 11 -7.01 -2.93 -17.83
N ARG A 12 -7.41 -1.67 -18.07
CA ARG A 12 -7.29 -1.02 -19.38
C ARG A 12 -6.24 0.08 -19.34
N GLY A 13 -5.68 0.38 -20.51
CA GLY A 13 -4.85 1.57 -20.69
C GLY A 13 -5.68 2.85 -20.69
N HIS A 14 -5.00 3.99 -20.70
CA HIS A 14 -5.64 5.30 -20.74
C HIS A 14 -6.53 5.49 -21.98
N ASP A 15 -7.63 6.23 -21.80
CA ASP A 15 -8.46 6.74 -22.90
C ASP A 15 -7.70 7.83 -23.67
N THR A 16 -7.23 7.46 -24.86
CA THR A 16 -6.47 8.37 -25.73
C THR A 16 -7.30 9.54 -26.28
N GLU A 17 -8.60 9.37 -26.46
CA GLU A 17 -9.48 10.42 -26.99
C GLU A 17 -9.83 11.42 -25.90
N ALA A 18 -10.07 10.96 -24.67
CA ALA A 18 -10.24 11.85 -23.51
C ALA A 18 -8.97 12.69 -23.27
N ARG A 19 -7.78 12.08 -23.36
CA ARG A 19 -6.49 12.80 -23.31
C ARG A 19 -6.39 13.87 -24.38
N ARG A 20 -6.76 13.54 -25.63
CA ARG A 20 -6.73 14.49 -26.76
C ARG A 20 -7.66 15.67 -26.52
N LYS A 21 -8.92 15.41 -26.12
CA LYS A 21 -9.90 16.45 -25.78
C LYS A 21 -9.46 17.33 -24.61
N ALA A 22 -8.84 16.74 -23.59
CA ALA A 22 -8.27 17.50 -22.47
C ALA A 22 -7.14 18.42 -22.96
N LYS A 23 -6.26 17.93 -23.84
CA LYS A 23 -5.20 18.74 -24.44
C LYS A 23 -5.75 19.91 -25.26
N ASP A 24 -6.72 19.65 -26.13
CA ASP A 24 -7.37 20.70 -26.95
C ASP A 24 -7.95 21.82 -26.06
N ARG A 25 -8.57 21.45 -24.93
CA ARG A 25 -9.08 22.41 -23.94
C ARG A 25 -7.96 23.20 -23.26
N LEU A 26 -6.88 22.53 -22.84
CA LEU A 26 -5.75 23.17 -22.18
C LEU A 26 -5.00 24.14 -23.10
N ASP A 27 -4.88 23.84 -24.39
CA ASP A 27 -4.26 24.71 -25.39
C ASP A 27 -5.05 26.00 -25.66
N GLN A 28 -6.34 26.04 -25.31
CA GLN A 28 -7.20 27.21 -25.46
C GLN A 28 -7.17 28.15 -24.24
N LEU A 29 -6.46 27.79 -23.16
CA LEU A 29 -6.36 28.64 -21.99
C LEU A 29 -5.59 29.93 -22.32
N THR A 30 -6.07 31.06 -21.82
CA THR A 30 -5.46 32.38 -22.02
C THR A 30 -4.17 32.53 -21.21
N MET A 31 -3.13 31.79 -21.59
CA MET A 31 -1.82 31.76 -20.94
C MET A 31 -0.74 31.30 -21.93
N PRO A 32 0.56 31.57 -21.66
CA PRO A 32 1.63 31.02 -22.49
C PRO A 32 1.53 29.49 -22.57
N HIS A 33 1.91 28.95 -23.72
CA HIS A 33 1.83 27.51 -23.95
C HIS A 33 2.51 26.73 -22.81
N TRP A 34 1.75 25.83 -22.21
CA TRP A 34 2.19 24.93 -21.15
C TRP A 34 2.73 25.60 -19.86
N ALA A 35 2.32 26.83 -19.55
CA ALA A 35 2.90 27.60 -18.44
C ALA A 35 2.76 27.00 -17.02
N LEU A 36 1.89 25.99 -16.80
CA LEU A 36 1.76 25.29 -15.50
C LEU A 36 2.52 23.95 -15.46
N GLY A 37 3.23 23.59 -16.53
CA GLY A 37 4.08 22.40 -16.61
C GLY A 37 3.37 21.14 -16.14
N ARG A 38 3.91 20.50 -15.10
CA ARG A 38 3.43 19.22 -14.53
C ARG A 38 1.97 19.20 -14.13
N LEU A 39 1.36 20.35 -13.84
CA LEU A 39 -0.07 20.40 -13.52
C LEU A 39 -0.94 20.14 -14.76
N MET A 40 -0.49 20.59 -15.93
CA MET A 40 -1.16 20.27 -17.20
C MET A 40 -0.91 18.81 -17.60
N ASP A 41 0.29 18.29 -17.37
CA ASP A 41 0.59 16.87 -17.59
C ASP A 41 -0.33 15.97 -16.75
N LEU A 42 -0.50 16.31 -15.46
CA LEU A 42 -1.41 15.61 -14.56
C LEU A 42 -2.88 15.70 -15.04
N ALA A 43 -3.33 16.84 -15.55
CA ALA A 43 -4.68 16.97 -16.09
C ALA A 43 -4.92 16.04 -17.29
N LEU A 44 -3.92 15.86 -18.15
CA LEU A 44 -3.99 14.88 -19.23
C LEU A 44 -4.01 13.45 -18.71
N GLU A 45 -3.20 13.13 -17.71
CA GLU A 45 -3.19 11.80 -17.08
C GLU A 45 -4.55 11.46 -16.47
N LEU A 46 -5.12 12.37 -15.68
CA LEU A 46 -6.42 12.19 -15.06
C LEU A 46 -7.52 12.01 -16.12
N ALA A 47 -7.54 12.82 -17.18
CA ALA A 47 -8.50 12.64 -18.27
C ALA A 47 -8.38 11.27 -18.95
N GLY A 48 -7.15 10.76 -19.10
CA GLY A 48 -6.92 9.42 -19.65
C GLY A 48 -7.35 8.30 -18.72
N ILE A 49 -7.17 8.46 -17.41
CA ILE A 49 -7.60 7.47 -16.42
C ILE A 49 -9.13 7.44 -16.32
N THR A 50 -9.78 8.60 -16.28
CA THR A 50 -11.21 8.72 -15.97
C THR A 50 -12.09 8.68 -17.22
N GLY A 51 -11.53 8.83 -18.42
CA GLY A 51 -12.27 8.99 -19.66
C GLY A 51 -13.00 10.34 -19.79
N ASP A 52 -12.82 11.25 -18.84
CA ASP A 52 -13.46 12.56 -18.83
C ASP A 52 -12.43 13.70 -18.98
N PRO A 53 -12.44 14.44 -20.11
CA PRO A 53 -11.49 15.53 -20.38
C PRO A 53 -11.62 16.74 -19.46
N ALA A 54 -12.67 16.82 -18.64
CA ALA A 54 -12.90 17.88 -17.67
C ALA A 54 -13.17 17.34 -16.26
N TRP A 55 -12.66 16.13 -15.97
CA TRP A 55 -12.87 15.45 -14.70
C TRP A 55 -12.48 16.30 -13.50
N LYS A 56 -13.27 16.19 -12.43
CA LYS A 56 -13.02 16.83 -11.14
C LYS A 56 -13.23 15.82 -10.02
N PRO A 57 -12.26 15.64 -9.10
CA PRO A 57 -12.45 14.76 -7.97
C PRO A 57 -13.51 15.32 -7.02
N ALA A 58 -14.45 14.50 -6.59
CA ALA A 58 -15.45 14.87 -5.58
C ALA A 58 -15.09 14.30 -4.22
N ARG A 59 -14.77 13.01 -4.14
CA ARG A 59 -14.40 12.32 -2.89
C ARG A 59 -13.03 11.67 -2.96
N LYS A 60 -12.32 11.72 -1.84
CA LYS A 60 -10.95 11.24 -1.71
C LYS A 60 -10.85 10.42 -0.43
N ALA A 61 -10.19 9.28 -0.49
CA ALA A 61 -9.96 8.47 0.70
C ALA A 61 -8.53 7.93 0.75
N ILE A 62 -8.01 7.76 1.96
CA ILE A 62 -6.74 7.09 2.22
C ILE A 62 -7.04 5.72 2.82
N ALA A 63 -6.69 4.67 2.08
CA ALA A 63 -6.72 3.29 2.55
C ALA A 63 -5.42 3.00 3.33
N VAL A 64 -5.52 2.88 4.65
CA VAL A 64 -4.40 2.53 5.52
C VAL A 64 -4.47 1.05 5.84
N LEU A 65 -3.59 0.25 5.26
CA LEU A 65 -3.56 -1.19 5.49
C LEU A 65 -2.66 -1.54 6.68
N ALA A 66 -3.19 -2.31 7.61
CA ALA A 66 -2.49 -2.66 8.85
C ALA A 66 -2.20 -4.16 8.94
N ALA A 67 -0.95 -4.48 9.26
CA ALA A 67 -0.52 -5.85 9.55
C ALA A 67 0.76 -5.88 10.40
N ASP A 68 0.89 -6.93 11.21
CA ASP A 68 2.10 -7.20 11.98
C ASP A 68 3.06 -8.13 11.24
N HIS A 69 4.35 -7.96 11.52
CA HIS A 69 5.41 -8.75 10.90
C HIS A 69 6.16 -9.64 11.89
N GLY A 70 6.28 -10.94 11.60
CA GLY A 70 7.03 -11.87 12.46
C GLY A 70 8.52 -11.53 12.56
N VAL A 71 9.09 -10.82 11.59
CA VAL A 71 10.49 -10.35 11.64
C VAL A 71 10.73 -9.32 12.76
N ALA A 72 9.68 -8.78 13.38
CA ALA A 72 9.80 -7.93 14.56
C ALA A 72 10.56 -8.62 15.71
N GLU A 73 10.50 -9.95 15.80
CA GLU A 73 11.27 -10.77 16.76
C GLU A 73 12.79 -10.54 16.67
N GLU A 74 13.29 -10.12 15.51
CA GLU A 74 14.73 -9.90 15.27
C GLU A 74 15.21 -8.54 15.81
N GLY A 75 14.37 -7.71 16.45
CA GLY A 75 14.80 -6.43 17.01
C GLY A 75 15.16 -5.36 15.95
N VAL A 76 14.45 -5.38 14.81
CA VAL A 76 14.65 -4.47 13.66
C VAL A 76 13.82 -3.18 13.72
N SER A 77 13.18 -2.91 14.85
CA SER A 77 12.33 -1.74 15.12
C SER A 77 12.66 -1.16 16.49
N LYS A 78 12.48 0.15 16.67
CA LYS A 78 12.57 0.78 18.01
C LYS A 78 11.35 0.53 18.88
N TYR A 79 10.22 0.25 18.25
CA TYR A 79 8.93 0.11 18.91
C TYR A 79 8.54 -1.37 18.99
N PRO A 80 7.93 -1.79 20.11
CA PRO A 80 7.42 -3.15 20.25
C PRO A 80 6.22 -3.38 19.32
N GLN A 81 5.96 -4.64 18.97
CA GLN A 81 4.92 -5.01 17.99
C GLN A 81 3.51 -4.54 18.37
N GLU A 82 3.19 -4.47 19.67
CA GLU A 82 1.90 -3.97 20.18
C GLU A 82 1.55 -2.55 19.73
N VAL A 83 2.55 -1.74 19.33
CA VAL A 83 2.35 -0.38 18.82
C VAL A 83 1.51 -0.38 17.53
N THR A 84 1.53 -1.45 16.73
CA THR A 84 0.66 -1.58 15.55
C THR A 84 -0.81 -1.40 15.93
N ARG A 85 -1.28 -2.16 16.93
CA ARG A 85 -2.67 -2.07 17.42
C ARG A 85 -2.98 -0.69 18.01
N GLN A 86 -2.05 -0.13 18.79
CA GLN A 86 -2.23 1.19 19.41
C GLN A 86 -2.38 2.28 18.35
N MET A 87 -1.59 2.23 17.28
CA MET A 87 -1.70 3.17 16.17
C MET A 87 -2.97 2.95 15.35
N VAL A 88 -3.40 1.71 15.12
CA VAL A 88 -4.72 1.41 14.52
C VAL A 88 -5.83 2.07 15.34
N ALA A 89 -5.81 1.91 16.66
CA ALA A 89 -6.76 2.57 17.55
C ALA A 89 -6.73 4.10 17.36
N ASN A 90 -5.53 4.69 17.36
CA ASN A 90 -5.32 6.13 17.22
C ASN A 90 -5.81 6.67 15.86
N ILE A 91 -5.58 5.93 14.77
CA ILE A 91 -6.06 6.32 13.44
C ILE A 91 -7.59 6.23 13.37
N CYS A 92 -8.18 5.17 13.92
CA CYS A 92 -9.63 4.98 13.97
C CYS A 92 -10.34 6.06 14.81
N THR A 93 -9.73 6.54 15.88
CA THR A 93 -10.29 7.64 16.70
C THR A 93 -9.97 9.04 16.16
N GLY A 94 -9.10 9.16 15.15
CA GLY A 94 -8.79 10.42 14.48
C GLY A 94 -7.59 11.19 15.04
N GLY A 95 -6.77 10.56 15.88
CA GLY A 95 -5.67 11.21 16.61
C GLY A 95 -4.28 11.07 15.97
N ALA A 96 -4.14 10.41 14.82
CA ALA A 96 -2.86 10.21 14.18
C ALA A 96 -2.52 11.33 13.17
N GLY A 97 -1.23 11.44 12.80
CA GLY A 97 -0.77 12.45 11.83
C GLY A 97 -1.48 12.35 10.47
N ILE A 98 -1.80 11.13 10.02
CA ILE A 98 -2.56 10.92 8.78
C ILE A 98 -3.97 11.52 8.88
N ASN A 99 -4.62 11.50 10.04
CA ASN A 99 -5.94 12.10 10.22
C ASN A 99 -5.88 13.63 10.11
N ALA A 100 -4.84 14.26 10.68
CA ALA A 100 -4.65 15.70 10.57
C ALA A 100 -4.41 16.14 9.12
N LEU A 101 -3.54 15.43 8.39
CA LEU A 101 -3.24 15.74 6.99
C LEU A 101 -4.43 15.44 6.06
N ALA A 102 -5.13 14.33 6.29
CA ALA A 102 -6.33 13.97 5.53
C ALA A 102 -7.46 14.98 5.78
N GLY A 103 -7.65 15.42 7.02
CA GLY A 103 -8.61 16.48 7.36
C GLY A 103 -8.34 17.79 6.62
N GLN A 104 -7.07 18.21 6.55
CA GLN A 104 -6.67 19.40 5.79
C GLN A 104 -6.87 19.22 4.28
N ALA A 105 -6.63 18.01 3.77
CA ALA A 105 -6.81 17.69 2.36
C ALA A 105 -8.27 17.41 1.98
N GLY A 106 -9.20 17.33 2.94
CA GLY A 106 -10.59 16.89 2.71
C GLY A 106 -10.68 15.45 2.21
N CYS A 107 -9.89 14.55 2.81
CA CYS A 107 -9.84 13.13 2.50
C CYS A 107 -10.35 12.31 3.69
N ASP A 108 -11.12 11.27 3.41
CA ASP A 108 -11.50 10.27 4.40
C ASP A 108 -10.31 9.35 4.71
N VAL A 109 -10.31 8.73 5.88
CA VAL A 109 -9.30 7.73 6.27
C VAL A 109 -10.01 6.44 6.62
N ARG A 110 -9.66 5.36 5.91
CA ARG A 110 -10.16 4.00 6.13
C ARG A 110 -9.01 3.11 6.56
N VAL A 111 -9.10 2.52 7.74
CA VAL A 111 -8.17 1.49 8.20
C VAL A 111 -8.66 0.14 7.74
N ILE A 112 -7.78 -0.66 7.14
CA ILE A 112 -8.05 -2.02 6.69
C ILE A 112 -7.09 -2.95 7.42
N ASP A 113 -7.58 -3.66 8.42
CA ASP A 113 -6.80 -4.68 9.13
C ASP A 113 -6.77 -5.97 8.30
N VAL A 114 -5.63 -6.25 7.69
CA VAL A 114 -5.37 -7.47 6.92
C VAL A 114 -4.49 -8.47 7.68
N GLY A 115 -3.95 -8.09 8.84
CA GLY A 115 -2.95 -8.92 9.51
C GLY A 115 -2.45 -8.46 10.86
N VAL A 116 -3.17 -7.63 11.62
CA VAL A 116 -2.73 -7.20 12.96
C VAL A 116 -2.78 -8.40 13.91
N ALA A 117 -1.71 -8.63 14.67
CA ALA A 117 -1.58 -9.83 15.50
C ALA A 117 -2.52 -9.81 16.73
N SER A 118 -2.90 -8.62 17.18
CA SER A 118 -3.79 -8.40 18.32
C SER A 118 -5.22 -8.03 17.90
N ASP A 119 -6.20 -8.25 18.78
CA ASP A 119 -7.60 -8.00 18.45
C ASP A 119 -7.93 -6.50 18.22
N THR A 120 -8.40 -6.20 17.01
CA THR A 120 -8.83 -4.87 16.55
C THR A 120 -10.36 -4.70 16.55
N SER A 121 -11.13 -5.76 16.87
CA SER A 121 -12.61 -5.73 16.88
C SER A 121 -13.23 -4.57 17.66
N PRO A 122 -12.67 -4.10 18.79
CA PRO A 122 -13.26 -2.97 19.51
C PRO A 122 -13.29 -1.65 18.71
N PHE A 123 -12.46 -1.53 17.66
CA PHE A 123 -12.37 -0.30 16.86
C PHE A 123 -13.34 -0.29 15.67
N GLU A 124 -14.05 -1.39 15.38
CA GLU A 124 -15.08 -1.44 14.32
C GLU A 124 -16.22 -0.44 14.59
N ALA A 125 -16.55 -0.23 15.87
CA ALA A 125 -17.58 0.73 16.30
C ALA A 125 -17.28 2.19 15.90
N THR A 126 -16.04 2.51 15.52
CA THR A 126 -15.68 3.84 15.01
C THR A 126 -16.21 4.09 13.58
N GLY A 127 -16.59 3.03 12.86
CA GLY A 127 -16.95 3.09 11.44
C GLY A 127 -15.76 3.29 10.49
N ARG A 128 -14.53 3.42 11.01
CA ARG A 128 -13.31 3.64 10.22
C ARG A 128 -12.45 2.40 10.01
N LEU A 129 -12.81 1.27 10.61
CA LEU A 129 -12.06 0.02 10.50
C LEU A 129 -12.84 -1.02 9.69
N TRP A 130 -12.17 -1.61 8.70
CA TRP A 130 -12.56 -2.86 8.07
C TRP A 130 -11.63 -3.99 8.53
N ARG A 131 -12.18 -5.02 9.16
CA ARG A 131 -11.43 -6.24 9.49
C ARG A 131 -11.52 -7.23 8.33
N MET A 132 -10.41 -7.41 7.65
CA MET A 132 -10.25 -8.27 6.47
C MET A 132 -9.07 -9.23 6.69
N LEU A 133 -9.02 -9.81 7.90
CA LEU A 133 -7.88 -10.56 8.41
C LEU A 133 -7.53 -11.78 7.56
N ILE A 134 -6.24 -11.94 7.28
CA ILE A 134 -5.67 -13.12 6.59
C ILE A 134 -5.08 -14.09 7.61
N ALA A 135 -4.28 -13.55 8.54
CA ALA A 135 -3.73 -14.24 9.71
C ALA A 135 -3.27 -13.21 10.75
N SER A 136 -3.05 -13.63 11.99
CA SER A 136 -2.51 -12.79 13.06
C SER A 136 -1.00 -12.56 12.87
N GLY A 137 -0.64 -11.63 12.00
CA GLY A 137 0.73 -11.31 11.63
C GLY A 137 1.36 -12.31 10.66
N THR A 138 2.39 -11.87 9.93
CA THR A 138 3.21 -12.75 9.09
C THR A 138 4.15 -13.61 9.94
N ARG A 139 4.62 -14.72 9.39
CA ARG A 139 5.72 -15.51 9.97
C ARG A 139 7.04 -14.74 9.87
N ASN A 140 8.00 -15.10 10.72
CA ASN A 140 9.33 -14.50 10.67
C ASN A 140 10.10 -14.98 9.42
N MET A 141 10.29 -14.05 8.47
CA MET A 141 10.93 -14.32 7.19
C MET A 141 12.40 -14.76 7.30
N THR A 142 13.06 -14.63 8.45
CA THR A 142 14.43 -15.15 8.67
C THR A 142 14.48 -16.65 8.89
N LYS A 143 13.33 -17.28 9.18
CA LYS A 143 13.20 -18.71 9.52
C LYS A 143 12.51 -19.52 8.41
N GLY A 144 11.98 -18.86 7.39
CA GLY A 144 11.18 -19.44 6.31
C GLY A 144 10.30 -18.37 5.65
N PRO A 145 9.28 -18.74 4.87
CA PRO A 145 8.45 -17.77 4.15
C PRO A 145 7.51 -17.02 5.10
N ALA A 146 7.37 -15.70 4.90
CA ALA A 146 6.49 -14.80 5.65
C ALA A 146 5.02 -15.27 5.64
N MET A 147 4.54 -15.79 4.52
CA MET A 147 3.18 -16.31 4.35
C MET A 147 3.14 -17.41 3.29
N THR A 148 2.03 -18.14 3.16
CA THR A 148 1.86 -19.06 2.04
C THR A 148 1.56 -18.29 0.76
N ARG A 149 1.71 -18.94 -0.41
CA ARG A 149 1.32 -18.32 -1.69
C ARG A 149 -0.15 -17.92 -1.70
N ASP A 150 -1.04 -18.78 -1.18
CA ASP A 150 -2.47 -18.49 -1.11
C ASP A 150 -2.77 -17.28 -0.22
N GLN A 151 -2.03 -17.12 0.88
CA GLN A 151 -2.15 -15.94 1.73
C GLN A 151 -1.63 -14.67 1.04
N ALA A 152 -0.59 -14.78 0.21
CA ALA A 152 -0.10 -13.66 -0.60
C ALA A 152 -1.15 -13.23 -1.63
N VAL A 153 -1.76 -14.19 -2.35
CA VAL A 153 -2.88 -13.91 -3.28
C VAL A 153 -4.04 -13.27 -2.54
N ALA A 154 -4.47 -13.87 -1.42
CA ALA A 154 -5.55 -13.34 -0.60
C ALA A 154 -5.27 -11.91 -0.13
N SER A 155 -4.03 -11.56 0.19
CA SER A 155 -3.67 -10.19 0.60
C SER A 155 -3.90 -9.17 -0.51
N VAL A 156 -3.55 -9.51 -1.75
CA VAL A 156 -3.81 -8.66 -2.91
C VAL A 156 -5.31 -8.56 -3.16
N GLU A 157 -6.05 -9.65 -3.05
CA GLU A 157 -7.50 -9.66 -3.24
C GLU A 157 -8.25 -8.87 -2.16
N ARG A 158 -7.76 -8.85 -0.91
CA ARG A 158 -8.30 -7.95 0.14
C ARG A 158 -8.08 -6.48 -0.21
N GLY A 159 -6.95 -6.14 -0.82
CA GLY A 159 -6.70 -4.81 -1.33
C GLY A 159 -7.65 -4.41 -2.46
N ILE A 160 -7.84 -5.30 -3.43
CA ILE A 160 -8.78 -5.10 -4.56
C ILE A 160 -10.20 -4.89 -4.04
N GLU A 161 -10.65 -5.75 -3.12
CA GLU A 161 -11.97 -5.61 -2.49
C GLU A 161 -12.10 -4.30 -1.69
N SER A 162 -11.03 -3.84 -1.06
CA SER A 162 -11.01 -2.55 -0.36
C SER A 162 -11.18 -1.38 -1.33
N ALA A 163 -10.48 -1.41 -2.48
CA ALA A 163 -10.65 -0.41 -3.53
C ALA A 163 -12.08 -0.42 -4.08
N ARG A 164 -12.64 -1.61 -4.38
CA ARG A 164 -14.02 -1.75 -4.84
C ARG A 164 -15.01 -1.06 -3.90
N ARG A 165 -14.94 -1.35 -2.60
CA ARG A 165 -15.84 -0.75 -1.60
C ARG A 165 -15.70 0.77 -1.55
N LEU A 166 -14.47 1.28 -1.55
CA LEU A 166 -14.24 2.72 -1.53
C LEU A 166 -14.78 3.41 -2.80
N ILE A 167 -14.57 2.81 -3.97
CA ILE A 167 -14.97 3.42 -5.25
C ILE A 167 -16.47 3.24 -5.50
N GLU A 168 -16.97 2.00 -5.54
CA GLU A 168 -18.35 1.70 -5.94
C GLU A 168 -19.37 2.00 -4.85
N GLU A 169 -19.03 1.76 -3.57
CA GLU A 169 -20.00 1.89 -2.47
C GLU A 169 -19.91 3.27 -1.80
N GLU A 170 -18.71 3.84 -1.66
CA GLU A 170 -18.50 5.14 -1.01
C GLU A 170 -18.32 6.31 -1.99
N GLY A 171 -18.22 6.03 -3.29
CA GLY A 171 -18.10 7.02 -4.36
C GLY A 171 -16.77 7.76 -4.34
N VAL A 172 -15.68 7.11 -3.93
CA VAL A 172 -14.34 7.70 -3.88
C VAL A 172 -13.73 7.74 -5.29
N ASP A 173 -13.30 8.92 -5.72
CA ASP A 173 -12.71 9.13 -7.05
C ASP A 173 -11.17 9.25 -7.00
N VAL A 174 -10.59 9.44 -5.81
CA VAL A 174 -9.13 9.45 -5.61
C VAL A 174 -8.77 8.62 -4.38
N LEU A 175 -7.94 7.61 -4.60
CA LEU A 175 -7.39 6.78 -3.54
C LEU A 175 -5.95 7.16 -3.24
N GLY A 176 -5.68 7.41 -1.96
CA GLY A 176 -4.36 7.34 -1.37
C GLY A 176 -4.17 6.00 -0.67
N VAL A 177 -2.93 5.52 -0.60
CA VAL A 177 -2.57 4.32 0.16
C VAL A 177 -1.60 4.69 1.28
N GLY A 178 -1.74 3.99 2.40
CA GLY A 178 -0.82 4.06 3.53
C GLY A 178 -0.72 2.69 4.20
N GLU A 179 0.24 2.54 5.09
CA GLU A 179 0.42 1.33 5.89
C GLU A 179 0.45 1.65 7.38
N MET A 180 0.29 0.60 8.18
CA MET A 180 0.72 0.58 9.57
C MET A 180 1.19 -0.83 9.92
N GLY A 181 2.48 -0.99 10.23
CA GLY A 181 3.00 -2.27 10.71
C GLY A 181 4.38 -2.17 11.33
N ILE A 182 4.55 -2.64 12.56
CA ILE A 182 5.88 -2.70 13.17
C ILE A 182 6.77 -3.68 12.40
N ALA A 183 8.02 -3.25 12.17
CA ALA A 183 9.06 -3.94 11.41
C ALA A 183 8.86 -4.05 9.89
N ASN A 184 7.77 -3.52 9.34
CA ASN A 184 7.45 -3.68 7.92
C ASN A 184 8.49 -3.10 6.94
N THR A 185 9.19 -2.03 7.30
CA THR A 185 10.27 -1.47 6.47
C THR A 185 11.41 -2.48 6.24
N THR A 186 11.54 -3.50 7.11
CA THR A 186 12.44 -4.64 6.89
C THR A 186 11.93 -5.52 5.74
N ALA A 187 10.64 -5.86 5.74
CA ALA A 187 10.00 -6.59 4.66
C ALA A 187 10.03 -5.79 3.35
N SER A 188 9.72 -4.49 3.38
CA SER A 188 9.83 -3.61 2.20
C SER A 188 11.25 -3.61 1.62
N SER A 189 12.29 -3.54 2.48
CA SER A 189 13.69 -3.57 2.03
C SER A 189 14.05 -4.93 1.40
N ALA A 190 13.53 -6.03 1.95
CA ALA A 190 13.72 -7.37 1.40
C ALA A 190 13.03 -7.52 0.04
N VAL A 191 11.79 -7.06 -0.10
CA VAL A 191 11.04 -7.03 -1.37
C VAL A 191 11.79 -6.21 -2.43
N ILE A 192 12.26 -5.00 -2.08
CA ILE A 192 13.03 -4.15 -3.01
C ILE A 192 14.33 -4.85 -3.43
N SER A 193 15.06 -5.45 -2.49
CA SER A 193 16.30 -6.17 -2.80
C SER A 193 16.05 -7.36 -3.72
N ALA A 194 15.01 -8.14 -3.46
CA ALA A 194 14.63 -9.29 -4.29
C ALA A 194 14.27 -8.88 -5.72
N LEU A 195 13.45 -7.83 -5.89
CA LEU A 195 12.98 -7.38 -7.21
C LEU A 195 14.06 -6.65 -8.02
N THR A 196 14.95 -5.91 -7.36
CA THR A 196 15.95 -5.06 -8.05
C THR A 196 17.33 -5.70 -8.16
N GLY A 197 17.59 -6.76 -7.41
CA GLY A 197 18.92 -7.37 -7.29
C GLY A 197 19.94 -6.54 -6.50
N LYS A 198 19.53 -5.38 -5.95
CA LYS A 198 20.40 -4.54 -5.13
C LYS A 198 20.74 -5.20 -3.81
N ALA A 199 21.93 -4.90 -3.28
CA ALA A 199 22.35 -5.46 -2.01
C ALA A 199 21.48 -4.91 -0.86
N PRO A 200 21.20 -5.69 0.20
CA PRO A 200 20.47 -5.20 1.37
C PRO A 200 21.03 -3.92 2.02
N ALA A 201 22.34 -3.68 1.89
CA ALA A 201 22.97 -2.46 2.38
C ALA A 201 22.54 -1.18 1.63
N GLU A 202 22.04 -1.31 0.41
CA GLU A 202 21.56 -0.19 -0.43
C GLU A 202 20.06 0.08 -0.25
N THR A 203 19.31 -0.90 0.27
CA THR A 203 17.84 -0.85 0.36
C THR A 203 17.35 -0.65 1.79
N VAL A 204 18.16 -0.99 2.79
CA VAL A 204 17.81 -0.83 4.21
C VAL A 204 18.12 0.58 4.70
N GLY A 205 17.08 1.27 5.15
CA GLY A 205 17.17 2.55 5.83
C GLY A 205 16.94 2.49 7.35
N PRO A 206 17.09 3.63 8.05
CA PRO A 206 16.92 3.73 9.49
C PRO A 206 15.48 3.53 9.98
N GLY A 207 14.47 3.58 9.09
CA GLY A 207 13.06 3.41 9.45
C GLY A 207 12.63 4.35 10.57
N THR A 208 12.25 3.81 11.72
CA THR A 208 11.84 4.54 12.94
C THR A 208 13.02 5.24 13.66
N GLY A 209 14.04 5.70 12.92
CA GLY A 209 15.21 6.42 13.42
C GLY A 209 16.30 5.54 14.04
N LEU A 210 16.44 4.27 13.63
CA LEU A 210 17.45 3.33 14.14
C LEU A 210 18.88 3.91 14.10
N SER A 211 19.72 3.52 15.06
CA SER A 211 21.14 3.86 15.07
C SER A 211 21.89 3.16 13.94
N ALA A 212 23.10 3.62 13.60
CA ALA A 212 23.92 2.98 12.55
C ALA A 212 24.20 1.49 12.85
N GLU A 213 24.33 1.11 14.13
CA GLU A 213 24.49 -0.28 14.53
C GLU A 213 23.22 -1.10 14.31
N GLN A 214 22.07 -0.56 14.68
CA GLN A 214 20.78 -1.18 14.44
C GLN A 214 20.48 -1.32 12.94
N VAL A 215 20.90 -0.36 12.11
CA VAL A 215 20.82 -0.48 10.65
C VAL A 215 21.69 -1.62 10.13
N ARG A 216 22.94 -1.77 10.60
CA ARG A 216 23.80 -2.91 10.22
C ARG A 216 23.18 -4.25 10.60
N HIS A 217 22.57 -4.34 11.79
CA HIS A 217 21.82 -5.51 12.21
C HIS A 217 20.64 -5.81 11.27
N LYS A 218 19.83 -4.79 10.96
CA LYS A 218 18.70 -4.91 10.01
C LYS A 218 19.14 -5.34 8.61
N VAL A 219 20.30 -4.86 8.13
CA VAL A 219 20.92 -5.34 6.88
C VAL A 219 21.21 -6.84 6.94
N ALA A 220 21.77 -7.33 8.05
CA ALA A 220 22.04 -8.75 8.24
C ALA A 220 20.76 -9.60 8.28
N VAL A 221 19.70 -9.08 8.90
CA VAL A 221 18.37 -9.71 8.95
C VAL A 221 17.77 -9.84 7.53
N VAL A 222 17.78 -8.76 6.75
CA VAL A 222 17.29 -8.79 5.36
C VAL A 222 18.11 -9.75 4.51
N ARG A 223 19.44 -9.74 4.63
CA ARG A 223 20.31 -10.69 3.92
C ARG A 223 19.93 -12.14 4.24
N ARG A 224 19.78 -12.47 5.52
CA ARG A 224 19.38 -13.82 5.96
C ARG A 224 18.02 -14.23 5.41
N ALA A 225 17.04 -13.33 5.43
CA ALA A 225 15.70 -13.61 4.91
C ALA A 225 15.74 -13.97 3.40
N LEU A 226 16.55 -13.25 2.61
CA LEU A 226 16.73 -13.54 1.19
C LEU A 226 17.47 -14.87 0.96
N GLU A 227 18.51 -15.16 1.74
CA GLU A 227 19.29 -16.41 1.64
C GLU A 227 18.44 -17.66 1.96
N VAL A 228 17.61 -17.57 3.00
CA VAL A 228 16.73 -18.66 3.44
C VAL A 228 15.61 -18.91 2.45
N ASN A 229 14.99 -17.86 1.91
CA ASN A 229 13.79 -18.00 1.10
C ASN A 229 14.03 -18.10 -0.40
N ARG A 230 15.11 -17.49 -0.90
CA ARG A 230 15.45 -17.43 -2.33
C ARG A 230 14.24 -17.07 -3.20
N PRO A 231 13.66 -15.86 -3.02
CA PRO A 231 12.51 -15.43 -3.80
C PRO A 231 12.87 -15.30 -5.29
N ASP A 232 11.95 -15.71 -6.18
CA ASP A 232 12.08 -15.52 -7.61
C ASP A 232 11.64 -14.11 -8.00
N ALA A 233 12.57 -13.29 -8.48
CA ALA A 233 12.30 -11.91 -8.89
C ALA A 233 11.31 -11.80 -10.06
N ASN A 234 11.12 -12.86 -10.84
CA ASN A 234 10.16 -12.88 -11.96
C ASN A 234 8.73 -13.28 -11.53
N ASP A 235 8.55 -13.69 -10.27
CA ASP A 235 7.24 -13.98 -9.69
C ASP A 235 6.99 -13.07 -8.48
N PRO A 236 6.37 -11.89 -8.68
CA PRO A 236 6.10 -10.95 -7.60
C PRO A 236 5.27 -11.53 -6.44
N LEU A 237 4.43 -12.54 -6.71
CA LEU A 237 3.67 -13.23 -5.66
C LEU A 237 4.56 -14.18 -4.86
N ASP A 238 5.58 -14.79 -5.46
CA ASP A 238 6.60 -15.55 -4.73
C ASP A 238 7.45 -14.63 -3.83
N VAL A 239 7.86 -13.46 -4.34
CA VAL A 239 8.56 -12.45 -3.54
C VAL A 239 7.71 -12.01 -2.35
N LEU A 240 6.44 -11.66 -2.59
CA LEU A 240 5.49 -11.25 -1.57
C LEU A 240 5.28 -12.36 -0.51
N ALA A 241 5.08 -13.61 -0.96
CA ALA A 241 4.85 -14.74 -0.06
C ALA A 241 6.06 -15.02 0.85
N LYS A 242 7.27 -14.89 0.31
CA LYS A 242 8.51 -15.23 1.00
C LYS A 242 9.00 -14.15 1.95
N VAL A 243 9.04 -12.89 1.50
CA VAL A 243 9.71 -11.79 2.24
C VAL A 243 8.87 -10.52 2.37
N GLY A 244 7.58 -10.58 2.02
CA GLY A 244 6.66 -9.45 2.08
C GLY A 244 5.81 -9.38 3.36
N GLY A 245 4.73 -8.60 3.27
CA GLY A 245 3.77 -8.31 4.34
C GLY A 245 2.33 -8.35 3.82
N PHE A 246 1.37 -8.66 4.69
CA PHE A 246 -0.04 -8.67 4.28
C PHE A 246 -0.51 -7.28 3.83
N GLU A 247 -0.06 -6.23 4.51
CA GLU A 247 -0.35 -4.85 4.13
C GLU A 247 0.38 -4.43 2.85
N ILE A 248 1.59 -4.96 2.58
CA ILE A 248 2.30 -4.74 1.31
C ILE A 248 1.48 -5.31 0.15
N GLY A 249 1.02 -6.55 0.28
CA GLY A 249 0.18 -7.20 -0.72
C GLY A 249 -1.17 -6.51 -0.88
N GLY A 250 -1.79 -6.11 0.23
CA GLY A 250 -3.01 -5.34 0.18
C GLY A 250 -2.85 -3.96 -0.46
N ILE A 251 -1.73 -3.25 -0.27
CA ILE A 251 -1.47 -1.97 -0.97
C ILE A 251 -1.38 -2.21 -2.47
N ALA A 252 -0.64 -3.24 -2.89
CA ALA A 252 -0.59 -3.64 -4.30
C ALA A 252 -2.00 -3.96 -4.82
N GLY A 253 -2.81 -4.63 -4.03
CA GLY A 253 -4.22 -4.90 -4.31
C GLY A 253 -5.08 -3.64 -4.47
N VAL A 254 -4.92 -2.65 -3.58
CA VAL A 254 -5.67 -1.37 -3.70
C VAL A 254 -5.29 -0.66 -4.99
N VAL A 255 -4.01 -0.66 -5.36
CA VAL A 255 -3.53 -0.05 -6.62
C VAL A 255 -4.09 -0.80 -7.84
N LEU A 256 -4.09 -2.13 -7.82
CA LEU A 256 -4.67 -2.95 -8.89
C LEU A 256 -6.19 -2.74 -9.00
N GLY A 257 -6.88 -2.66 -7.87
CA GLY A 257 -8.32 -2.37 -7.83
C GLY A 257 -8.61 -0.98 -8.39
N ALA A 258 -7.86 0.04 -7.99
CA ALA A 258 -8.01 1.41 -8.50
C ALA A 258 -7.69 1.55 -10.00
N ALA A 259 -6.91 0.63 -10.58
CA ALA A 259 -6.65 0.58 -12.01
C ALA A 259 -7.75 -0.19 -12.79
N TYR A 260 -8.51 -1.04 -12.08
CA TYR A 260 -9.57 -1.84 -12.66
C TYR A 260 -10.93 -1.13 -12.65
N TYR A 261 -11.26 -0.46 -11.54
CA TYR A 261 -12.48 0.33 -11.34
C TYR A 261 -12.33 1.75 -11.86
#